data_AF-A0A0D6KNP7-F1
#
_entry.id   AF-A0A0D6KNP7-F1
#
_cell.length_a   1.000
_cell.length_b   1.000
_cell.length_c   1.000
_cell.angle_alpha   90.00
_cell.angle_beta   90.00
_cell.angle_gamma   90.00
#
_symmetry.space_group_name_H-M   'P 1'
#
loop_
_entity.id
_entity.type
_entity.pdbx_description
1 polymer ?
#
loop_
_entity_poly.entity_id
_entity_poly.type
_entity_poly.pdbx_seq_one_letter_code
_entity_poly.pdbx_strand_id
1 'polypeptide(L)'
;MSISWFYLIGAVIFEVLGTTCMKLSQGFTNIVPSVSIFIFYGLCFTCMTLCLQKIDVSVAYAFWAGLGTTLIALIGIIFFRESASSIKLMSIALIIIGVIGLNSAK
;
A
#
# COMPACT_ATOMS: atom_id res chain seq x y z
N MET A 1 12.52 7.23 17.04
CA MET A 1 11.68 6.80 15.90
C MET A 1 10.23 7.06 16.27
N SER A 2 9.65 8.15 15.76
CA SER A 2 8.35 8.67 16.22
C SER A 2 7.22 7.68 15.96
N ILE A 3 6.27 7.57 16.90
CA ILE A 3 5.09 6.70 16.84
C ILE A 3 4.33 6.77 15.49
N SER A 4 4.40 7.90 14.79
CA SER A 4 3.82 8.13 13.46
C SER A 4 4.35 7.18 12.38
N TRP A 5 5.61 6.75 12.43
CA TRP A 5 6.14 5.77 11.48
C TRP A 5 5.51 4.38 11.66
N PHE A 6 5.16 4.00 12.90
CA PHE A 6 4.42 2.77 13.15
C PHE A 6 3.01 2.84 12.57
N TYR A 7 2.33 3.99 12.71
CA TYR A 7 1.04 4.20 12.07
C TYR A 7 1.13 4.16 10.54
N LEU A 8 2.20 4.70 9.94
CA LEU A 8 2.41 4.63 8.50
C LEU A 8 2.60 3.20 8.00
N ILE A 9 3.43 2.41 8.69
CA ILE A 9 3.62 0.98 8.36
C ILE A 9 2.30 0.22 8.53
N GLY A 10 1.57 0.47 9.62
CA GLY A 10 0.24 -0.10 9.84
C GLY A 10 -0.74 0.25 8.73
N ALA A 11 -0.76 1.51 8.27
CA ALA A 11 -1.60 1.94 7.16
C ALA A 11 -1.31 1.16 5.88
N VAL A 12 -0.04 0.98 5.53
CA VAL A 12 0.37 0.17 4.37
C VAL A 12 -0.07 -1.29 4.52
N ILE A 13 0.10 -1.90 5.69
CA ILE A 13 -0.33 -3.29 5.91
C ILE A 13 -1.84 -3.43 5.69
N PHE A 14 -2.63 -2.52 6.27
CA PHE A 14 -4.08 -2.52 6.10
C PHE A 14 -4.49 -2.28 4.64
N GLU A 15 -3.83 -1.36 3.94
CA GLU A 15 -4.06 -1.13 2.52
C GLU A 15 -3.84 -2.41 1.71
N VAL A 16 -2.70 -3.07 1.92
CA VAL A 16 -2.30 -4.29 1.22
C VAL A 16 -3.29 -5.43 1.48
N LEU A 17 -3.75 -5.58 2.72
CA LEU A 17 -4.81 -6.55 3.07
C LEU A 17 -6.13 -6.21 2.39
N GLY A 18 -6.52 -4.92 2.39
CA GLY A 18 -7.74 -4.43 1.74
C GLY A 18 -7.74 -4.67 0.23
N THR A 19 -6.65 -4.34 -0.46
CA THR A 19 -6.48 -4.59 -1.91
C THR A 19 -6.44 -6.08 -2.24
N THR A 20 -5.80 -6.89 -1.39
CA THR A 20 -5.83 -8.35 -1.54
C THR A 20 -7.26 -8.89 -1.43
N CYS A 21 -8.03 -8.43 -0.43
CA CYS A 21 -9.45 -8.77 -0.28
C CYS A 21 -10.29 -8.28 -1.47
N MET A 22 -9.95 -7.13 -2.06
CA MET A 22 -10.62 -6.60 -3.25
C MET A 22 -10.56 -7.60 -4.41
N LYS A 23 -9.38 -8.16 -4.66
CA LYS A 23 -9.21 -9.19 -5.68
C LYS A 23 -9.91 -10.51 -5.33
N LEU A 24 -9.92 -10.86 -4.04
CA LEU A 24 -10.62 -12.04 -3.53
C LEU A 24 -12.16 -11.91 -3.57
N SER A 25 -12.68 -10.69 -3.55
CA SER A 25 -14.13 -10.42 -3.58
C SER A 25 -14.81 -10.84 -4.88
N GLN A 26 -14.03 -11.06 -5.96
CA GLN A 26 -14.54 -11.34 -7.31
C GLN A 26 -15.60 -10.33 -7.74
N GLY A 27 -15.31 -9.03 -7.58
CA GLY A 27 -16.25 -7.96 -7.93
C GLY A 27 -17.45 -7.86 -6.99
N PHE A 28 -17.22 -8.02 -5.68
CA PHE A 28 -18.24 -8.00 -4.63
C PHE A 28 -19.18 -9.21 -4.58
N THR A 29 -18.89 -10.27 -5.32
CA THR A 29 -19.68 -11.51 -5.30
C THR A 29 -19.55 -12.23 -3.95
N ASN A 30 -18.36 -12.18 -3.32
CA ASN A 30 -18.12 -12.76 -1.99
C ASN A 30 -18.27 -11.72 -0.88
N ILE A 31 -19.26 -11.90 -0.01
CA ILE A 31 -19.62 -10.94 1.05
C ILE A 31 -18.51 -10.77 2.09
N VAL A 32 -17.86 -11.86 2.51
CA VAL A 32 -16.81 -11.84 3.54
C VAL A 32 -15.62 -10.94 3.14
N PRO A 33 -14.93 -11.17 2.00
CA PRO A 33 -13.87 -10.26 1.56
C PRO A 33 -14.39 -8.86 1.22
N SER A 34 -15.64 -8.73 0.75
CA SER A 34 -16.23 -7.40 0.46
C SER A 34 -16.33 -6.52 1.68
N VAL A 35 -16.82 -7.05 2.81
CA VAL A 35 -16.91 -6.30 4.07
C VAL A 35 -15.51 -5.99 4.60
N SER A 36 -14.58 -6.95 4.51
CA SER A 36 -13.19 -6.76 4.93
C SER A 36 -12.48 -5.63 4.18
N ILE A 37 -12.80 -5.38 2.90
CA ILE A 37 -12.26 -4.23 2.15
C ILE A 37 -12.54 -2.93 2.89
N PHE A 38 -13.81 -2.68 3.26
CA PHE A 38 -14.21 -1.44 3.92
C PHE A 38 -13.56 -1.29 5.30
N ILE A 39 -13.48 -2.40 6.06
CA ILE A 39 -12.84 -2.40 7.39
C ILE A 39 -11.36 -2.06 7.26
N PHE A 40 -10.63 -2.74 6.38
CA PHE A 40 -9.19 -2.54 6.22
C PHE A 40 -8.88 -1.16 5.64
N TYR A 41 -9.63 -0.68 4.65
CA TYR A 41 -9.45 0.68 4.14
C TYR A 41 -9.78 1.74 5.20
N GLY A 42 -10.82 1.54 6.01
CA GLY A 42 -11.14 2.43 7.12
C GLY A 42 -9.99 2.52 8.13
N LEU A 43 -9.41 1.38 8.51
CA LEU A 43 -8.24 1.33 9.40
C LEU A 43 -7.00 1.96 8.76
N CYS A 44 -6.76 1.72 7.46
CA CYS A 44 -5.68 2.32 6.69
C CYS A 44 -5.76 3.85 6.75
N PHE A 45 -6.89 4.44 6.36
CA PHE A 45 -7.06 5.89 6.34
C PHE A 45 -6.97 6.50 7.75
N THR A 46 -7.45 5.79 8.77
CA THR A 46 -7.32 6.25 10.16
C THR A 46 -5.85 6.33 10.58
N CYS A 47 -5.07 5.27 10.32
CA CYS A 47 -3.63 5.25 10.61
C CYS A 47 -2.86 6.30 9.80
N MET A 48 -3.20 6.45 8.52
CA MET A 48 -2.62 7.45 7.62
C MET A 48 -2.85 8.87 8.18
N THR A 49 -4.08 9.17 8.60
CA THR A 49 -4.45 10.47 9.18
C THR A 49 -3.66 10.77 10.46
N LEU A 50 -3.47 9.78 11.33
CA LEU A 50 -2.65 9.93 12.55
C LEU A 50 -1.17 10.13 12.25
N CYS A 51 -0.64 9.51 11.19
CA CYS A 51 0.73 9.71 10.76
C CYS A 51 0.97 11.14 10.25
N LEU A 52 0.03 11.67 9.48
CA LEU A 52 0.10 13.00 8.87
C LEU A 52 0.15 14.14 9.90
N GLN A 53 -0.23 13.91 11.16
CA GLN A 53 -0.09 14.92 12.22
C GLN A 53 1.37 15.27 12.55
N LYS A 54 2.34 14.41 12.21
CA LYS A 54 3.76 14.64 12.51
C LYS A 54 4.69 14.52 11.31
N ILE A 55 4.21 14.01 10.18
CA ILE A 55 5.00 13.83 8.96
C ILE A 55 4.36 14.67 7.86
N ASP A 56 5.19 15.36 7.07
CA ASP A 56 4.75 16.09 5.89
C ASP A 56 3.97 15.17 4.96
N VAL A 57 2.84 15.67 4.45
CA VAL A 57 1.93 14.94 3.57
C VAL A 57 2.68 14.33 2.39
N SER A 58 3.55 15.11 1.75
CA SER A 58 4.34 14.66 0.60
C SER A 58 5.21 13.44 0.90
N VAL A 59 5.86 13.42 2.08
CA VAL A 59 6.74 12.32 2.48
C VAL A 59 5.93 11.10 2.85
N ALA A 60 4.88 11.27 3.66
CA ALA A 60 4.02 10.18 4.09
C ALA A 60 3.33 9.51 2.89
N TYR A 61 2.81 10.30 1.96
CA TYR A 61 2.12 9.80 0.78
C TYR A 61 3.06 9.12 -0.21
N ALA A 62 4.26 9.65 -0.43
CA ALA A 62 5.27 8.99 -1.25
C ALA A 62 5.65 7.62 -0.67
N PHE A 63 5.87 7.54 0.64
CA PHE A 63 6.19 6.29 1.32
C PHE A 63 5.03 5.28 1.25
N TRP A 64 3.81 5.73 1.55
CA TRP A 64 2.60 4.91 1.52
C TRP A 64 2.35 4.35 0.12
N ALA A 65 2.32 5.21 -0.91
CA ALA A 65 2.10 4.78 -2.28
C ALA A 65 3.23 3.88 -2.81
N GLY A 66 4.49 4.19 -2.47
CA GLY A 66 5.65 3.42 -2.89
C GLY A 66 5.69 2.01 -2.32
N LEU A 67 5.61 1.89 -0.99
CA LEU A 67 5.59 0.60 -0.30
C LEU A 67 4.33 -0.19 -0.64
N GLY A 68 3.16 0.45 -0.57
CA GLY A 68 1.87 -0.19 -0.88
C GLY A 68 1.89 -0.82 -2.27
N THR A 69 2.26 -0.04 -3.30
CA THR A 69 2.33 -0.56 -4.68
C THR A 69 3.33 -1.71 -4.82
N THR A 70 4.50 -1.61 -4.19
CA THR A 70 5.53 -2.65 -4.24
C THR A 70 5.03 -3.95 -3.60
N LEU A 71 4.43 -3.88 -2.41
CA LEU A 71 3.88 -5.04 -1.71
C LEU A 71 2.70 -5.67 -2.46
N ILE A 72 1.76 -4.85 -2.95
CA ILE A 72 0.60 -5.32 -3.72
C ILE A 72 1.06 -6.03 -4.99
N ALA A 73 2.05 -5.48 -5.70
CA ALA A 73 2.60 -6.10 -6.89
C ALA A 73 3.29 -7.44 -6.57
N LEU A 74 4.04 -7.49 -5.46
CA LEU A 74 4.69 -8.73 -4.99
C LEU A 74 3.65 -9.81 -4.67
N ILE A 75 2.58 -9.45 -3.96
CA ILE A 75 1.46 -10.35 -3.65
C ILE A 75 0.72 -10.78 -4.93
N GLY A 76 0.55 -9.87 -5.89
CA GLY A 76 -0.02 -10.18 -7.21
C GLY A 76 0.77 -11.29 -7.92
N ILE A 77 2.10 -11.24 -7.87
CA ILE A 77 2.98 -12.22 -8.50
C ILE A 77 2.99 -13.54 -7.71
N ILE A 78 3.16 -13.49 -6.39
CA ILE A 78 3.34 -14.69 -5.56
C ILE A 78 2.01 -15.42 -5.32
N PHE A 79 0.98 -14.68 -4.89
CA PHE A 79 -0.29 -15.25 -4.44
C PHE A 79 -1.28 -15.43 -5.58
N PHE A 80 -1.40 -14.43 -6.46
CA PHE A 80 -2.32 -14.47 -7.59
C PHE A 80 -1.71 -14.99 -8.89
N ARG A 81 -0.41 -15.37 -8.87
CA ARG A 81 0.34 -15.86 -10.04
C ARG A 81 0.19 -14.96 -11.27
N GLU A 82 0.06 -13.65 -11.07
CA GLU A 82 0.05 -12.70 -12.17
C GLU A 82 1.36 -12.79 -12.96
N SER A 83 1.27 -12.64 -14.28
CA SER A 83 2.45 -12.64 -15.13
C SER A 83 3.41 -11.52 -14.72
N ALA A 84 4.57 -11.93 -14.20
CA ALA A 84 5.70 -11.06 -13.93
C ALA A 84 6.39 -10.72 -15.26
N SER A 85 5.79 -9.82 -16.03
CA SER A 85 6.45 -9.27 -17.21
C SER A 85 7.66 -8.46 -16.79
N SER A 86 8.78 -8.58 -17.51
CA SER A 86 10.01 -7.80 -17.27
C SER A 86 9.73 -6.30 -17.19
N ILE A 87 8.73 -5.81 -17.93
CA ILE A 87 8.26 -4.41 -17.91
C ILE A 87 7.63 -4.04 -16.56
N LYS A 88 6.86 -4.95 -15.95
CA LYS A 88 6.20 -4.73 -14.66
C LYS A 88 7.25 -4.60 -13.54
N LEU A 89 8.26 -5.46 -13.58
CA LEU A 89 9.39 -5.43 -12.64
C LEU A 89 10.22 -4.15 -12.79
N MET A 90 10.52 -3.75 -14.03
CA MET A 90 11.22 -2.48 -14.32
C MET A 90 10.41 -1.28 -13.79
N SER A 91 9.09 -1.29 -13.96
CA SER A 91 8.21 -0.21 -13.51
C SER A 91 8.19 -0.11 -11.98
N ILE A 92 8.14 -1.23 -11.27
CA ILE A 92 8.22 -1.28 -9.80
C ILE A 92 9.57 -0.70 -9.32
N ALA A 93 10.68 -1.07 -9.96
CA ALA A 93 11.99 -0.51 -9.64
C ALA A 93 12.02 1.01 -9.82
N LEU A 94 11.40 1.53 -10.89
CA LEU A 94 11.29 2.97 -11.14
C LEU A 94 10.46 3.70 -10.08
N ILE A 95 9.36 3.08 -9.61
CA ILE A 95 8.55 3.62 -8.51
C ILE A 95 9.38 3.72 -7.23
N ILE A 96 10.14 2.67 -6.88
CA ILE A 96 11.00 2.67 -5.70
C ILE A 96 12.06 3.77 -5.81
N ILE A 97 12.70 3.92 -6.96
CA ILE A 97 13.69 4.99 -7.20
C ILE A 97 13.04 6.37 -7.06
N GLY A 98 11.85 6.57 -7.61
CA GLY A 98 11.11 7.82 -7.49
C GLY A 98 10.79 8.18 -6.04
N VAL A 99 10.36 7.20 -5.24
CA VAL A 99 10.06 7.38 -3.81
C VAL A 99 11.31 7.75 -3.01
N ILE A 100 12.45 7.08 -3.29
CA ILE A 100 13.73 7.39 -2.66
C ILE A 100 14.17 8.82 -3.04
N GLY A 101 14.06 9.19 -4.32
CA GLY A 101 14.41 10.54 -4.78
C GLY A 101 13.57 11.62 -4.11
N LEU A 102 12.27 11.39 -3.95
CA LEU A 102 11.35 12.29 -3.26
C LEU A 102 11.64 12.39 -1.76
N ASN A 103 12.08 11.30 -1.13
CA ASN A 103 12.51 11.30 0.27
C ASN A 103 13.84 12.05 0.47
N SER A 104 14.79 11.90 -0.46
CA SER A 104 16.10 12.58 -0.44
C SER A 104 16.04 14.06 -0.84
N ALA A 105 14.95 14.51 -1.47
CA ALA A 105 14.71 15.92 -1.79
C ALA A 105 14.21 16.74 -0.59
N LYS A 106 14.18 16.14 0.61
CA LYS A 106 13.87 16.79 1.89
C LYS A 106 15.13 17.43 2.49
#